data_AF-A0A915YY25-F1
#
_entry.id   AF-A0A915YY25-F1
#
_cell.length_a   1.000
_cell.length_b   1.000
_cell.length_c   1.000
_cell.angle_alpha   90.00
_cell.angle_beta   90.00
_cell.angle_gamma   90.00
#
_symmetry.space_group_name_H-M   'P 1'
#
loop_
_entity.id
_entity.type
_entity.pdbx_description
1 polymer ?
#
loop_
_entity_poly.entity_id
_entity_poly.type
_entity_poly.pdbx_seq_one_letter_code
_entity_poly.pdbx_strand_id
1 'polypeptide(L)'
;MTTQFLPYLSQDMTKLLDNKKNYDLIINVDKENNKKEFCVHSIILETRSSYFEHAFSNGFAKKENNTYILDFPDISVNAFNILIRYAYAQNPELPEKISNWTANEFNILKKTIDEFIPHIRFYEIPSDDFCFNIMPYGSMICNDLYQDLSRYHLVSNWQPKFNSLKSRRINLNLSNIPIDSKLINGEQAALISSWIQGNNESKISKKYSKANLEFQLLARGSRDGFTGASFHKMCDNKGPTITIIKLKGEPSILGGYNPINWEINKHGNYEKTSDSFIFSLDKEITLSRVQNYDNAIFQNKNGPNFNDLTLRGTFNSTNGVYYAKYIYDQKIHAKGYFIADEYEVFSIITRKKKIIKSL
;
A
#
# COMPACT_ATOMS: atom_id res chain seq x y z
N MET A 1 49.56 -25.18 2.15
CA MET A 1 48.85 -25.48 3.42
C MET A 1 48.23 -24.17 3.90
N THR A 2 47.17 -23.71 3.24
CA THR A 2 46.52 -22.41 3.52
C THR A 2 45.25 -22.29 2.68
N THR A 3 44.15 -22.88 3.13
CA THR A 3 42.79 -22.63 2.57
C THR A 3 41.68 -22.78 3.60
N GLN A 4 41.93 -23.38 4.77
CA GLN A 4 40.88 -23.62 5.77
C GLN A 4 40.68 -22.48 6.80
N PHE A 5 41.57 -21.48 6.85
CA PHE A 5 41.47 -20.40 7.84
C PHE A 5 40.16 -19.59 7.72
N LEU A 6 39.76 -19.21 6.51
CA LEU A 6 38.55 -18.41 6.30
C LEU A 6 37.26 -19.19 6.64
N PRO A 7 37.09 -20.46 6.23
CA PRO A 7 35.98 -21.30 6.69
C PRO A 7 35.93 -21.46 8.21
N TYR A 8 37.07 -21.70 8.88
CA TYR A 8 37.11 -21.82 10.34
C TYR A 8 36.79 -20.52 11.06
N LEU A 9 37.32 -19.39 10.57
CA LEU A 9 36.99 -18.07 11.11
C LEU A 9 35.49 -17.78 10.97
N SER A 10 34.88 -18.12 9.82
CA SER A 10 33.44 -17.98 9.62
C SER A 10 32.65 -18.82 10.63
N GLN A 11 33.00 -20.10 10.80
CA GLN A 11 32.39 -20.98 11.79
C GLN A 11 32.55 -20.47 13.23
N ASP A 12 33.73 -19.94 13.58
CA ASP A 12 33.99 -19.38 14.91
C ASP A 12 33.16 -18.11 15.16
N MET A 13 32.93 -17.29 14.14
CA MET A 13 32.03 -16.13 14.21
C MET A 13 30.56 -16.57 14.34
N THR A 14 30.15 -17.68 13.71
CA THR A 14 28.81 -18.26 13.92
C THR A 14 28.61 -18.70 15.39
N LYS A 15 29.63 -19.27 16.04
CA LYS A 15 29.52 -19.66 17.46
C LYS A 15 29.22 -18.47 18.38
N LEU A 16 29.63 -17.25 18.02
CA LEU A 16 29.32 -16.04 18.79
C LEU A 16 27.82 -15.72 18.77
N LEU A 17 27.14 -15.99 17.66
CA LEU A 17 25.69 -15.85 17.55
C LEU A 17 24.98 -16.83 18.49
N ASP A 18 25.36 -18.11 18.44
CA ASP A 18 24.72 -19.17 19.21
C ASP A 18 24.88 -18.98 20.72
N ASN A 19 26.08 -18.57 21.15
CA ASN A 19 26.40 -18.43 22.58
C ASN A 19 26.03 -17.06 23.16
N LYS A 20 25.63 -16.09 22.31
CA LYS A 20 25.21 -14.73 22.67
C LYS A 20 26.26 -13.97 23.52
N LYS A 21 27.55 -14.28 23.39
CA LYS A 21 28.61 -13.55 24.09
C LYS A 21 28.93 -12.24 23.38
N ASN A 22 29.13 -11.17 24.15
CA ASN A 22 29.55 -9.86 23.66
C ASN A 22 28.69 -9.29 22.52
N TYR A 23 27.39 -9.63 22.48
CA TYR A 23 26.48 -9.00 21.54
C TYR A 23 26.34 -7.51 21.89
N ASP A 24 26.20 -6.69 20.87
CA ASP A 24 26.04 -5.24 20.96
C ASP A 24 24.86 -4.73 20.13
N LEU A 25 24.09 -5.64 19.49
CA LEU A 25 22.84 -5.34 18.81
C LEU A 25 21.75 -6.34 19.23
N ILE A 26 20.56 -5.81 19.49
CA ILE A 26 19.32 -6.57 19.62
C ILE A 26 18.43 -6.22 18.43
N ILE A 27 18.10 -7.23 17.64
CA ILE A 27 17.06 -7.12 16.63
C ILE A 27 15.75 -7.58 17.26
N ASN A 28 14.83 -6.64 17.46
CA ASN A 28 13.48 -6.93 17.92
C ASN A 28 12.62 -7.19 16.69
N VAL A 29 12.21 -8.44 16.54
CA VAL A 29 11.20 -8.83 15.58
C VAL A 29 9.87 -8.84 16.32
N ASP A 30 8.79 -8.36 15.69
CA ASP A 30 7.43 -8.34 16.27
C ASP A 30 7.16 -7.18 17.28
N LYS A 31 5.94 -7.08 17.80
CA LYS A 31 5.49 -6.14 18.85
C LYS A 31 4.81 -6.89 20.00
N GLU A 32 4.73 -6.22 21.16
CA GLU A 32 3.90 -6.62 22.31
C GLU A 32 4.20 -8.06 22.76
N ASN A 33 3.16 -8.88 22.97
CA ASN A 33 3.27 -10.22 23.57
C ASN A 33 3.97 -11.26 22.68
N ASN A 34 4.30 -10.95 21.42
CA ASN A 34 4.99 -11.84 20.49
C ASN A 34 6.42 -11.38 20.15
N LYS A 35 6.92 -10.33 20.82
CA LYS A 35 8.27 -9.81 20.64
C LYS A 35 9.29 -10.95 20.74
N LYS A 36 10.13 -11.09 19.72
CA LYS A 36 11.29 -11.99 19.71
C LYS A 36 12.56 -11.16 19.57
N GLU A 37 13.52 -11.44 20.43
CA GLU A 37 14.77 -10.71 20.51
C GLU A 37 15.90 -11.59 20.00
N PHE A 38 16.63 -11.06 19.02
CA PHE A 38 17.80 -11.70 18.44
C PHE A 38 19.03 -10.90 18.82
N CYS A 39 19.88 -11.48 19.68
CA CYS A 39 21.15 -10.89 20.11
C CYS A 39 22.20 -11.17 19.03
N VAL A 40 22.72 -10.13 18.41
CA VAL A 40 23.65 -10.20 17.28
C VAL A 40 24.77 -9.16 17.43
N HIS A 41 25.79 -9.23 16.57
CA HIS A 41 26.95 -8.34 16.60
C HIS A 41 26.87 -7.31 15.47
N SER A 42 26.75 -6.03 15.82
CA SER A 42 26.54 -4.93 14.88
C SER A 42 27.70 -4.81 13.89
N ILE A 43 28.94 -4.97 14.35
CA ILE A 43 30.15 -4.90 13.51
C ILE A 43 30.11 -5.89 12.33
N ILE A 44 29.55 -7.09 12.53
CA ILE A 44 29.43 -8.10 11.48
C ILE A 44 28.40 -7.65 10.45
N LEU A 45 27.26 -7.15 10.92
CA LEU A 45 26.16 -6.70 10.06
C LEU A 45 26.51 -5.43 9.29
N GLU A 46 27.13 -4.45 9.94
CA GLU A 46 27.62 -3.21 9.34
C GLU A 46 28.62 -3.49 8.23
N THR A 47 29.60 -4.36 8.48
CA THR A 47 30.66 -4.68 7.51
C THR A 47 30.12 -5.43 6.28
N ARG A 48 29.00 -6.14 6.42
CA ARG A 48 28.51 -7.06 5.38
C ARG A 48 27.18 -6.63 4.74
N SER A 49 26.57 -5.56 5.23
CA SER A 49 25.29 -5.07 4.72
C SER A 49 25.26 -3.54 4.78
N SER A 50 25.29 -2.91 3.61
CA SER A 50 25.12 -1.47 3.48
C SER A 50 23.82 -0.96 4.12
N TYR A 51 22.77 -1.79 4.17
CA TYR A 51 21.56 -1.44 4.91
C TYR A 51 21.84 -1.23 6.40
N PHE A 52 22.55 -2.16 7.04
CA PHE A 52 22.85 -2.05 8.46
C PHE A 52 23.81 -0.90 8.72
N GLU A 53 24.89 -0.78 7.92
CA GLU A 53 25.79 0.38 7.94
C GLU A 53 25.01 1.72 7.93
N HIS A 54 24.03 1.84 7.03
CA HIS A 54 23.13 3.00 6.97
C HIS A 54 22.17 3.08 8.15
N ALA A 55 21.67 1.94 8.66
CA ALA A 55 20.75 1.90 9.80
C ALA A 55 21.41 2.44 11.08
N PHE A 56 22.70 2.14 11.29
CA PHE A 56 23.48 2.66 12.41
C PHE A 56 23.90 4.12 12.18
N SER A 57 24.36 4.47 10.96
CA SER A 57 24.84 5.82 10.65
C SER A 57 23.74 6.88 10.61
N ASN A 58 22.50 6.51 10.22
CA ASN A 58 21.38 7.44 10.08
C ASN A 58 20.40 7.43 11.27
N GLY A 59 20.77 6.79 12.39
CA GLY A 59 19.97 6.79 13.62
C GLY A 59 18.67 5.96 13.56
N PHE A 60 18.61 4.94 12.69
CA PHE A 60 17.52 3.96 12.71
C PHE A 60 17.66 2.97 13.86
N ALA A 61 18.91 2.59 14.19
CA ALA A 61 19.21 1.84 15.40
C ALA A 61 19.22 2.79 16.61
N LYS A 62 18.45 2.47 17.64
CA LYS A 62 18.50 3.17 18.92
C LYS A 62 19.67 2.62 19.73
N LYS A 63 20.31 3.43 20.58
CA LYS A 63 21.34 2.94 21.49
C LYS A 63 20.84 3.07 22.92
N GLU A 64 20.73 1.95 23.62
CA GLU A 64 20.30 1.84 25.02
C GLU A 64 21.34 1.02 25.79
N ASN A 65 21.89 1.56 26.88
CA ASN A 65 22.85 0.86 27.75
C ASN A 65 23.99 0.15 26.98
N ASN A 66 24.66 0.87 26.07
CA ASN A 66 25.72 0.35 25.17
C ASN A 66 25.30 -0.73 24.17
N THR A 67 24.01 -1.03 24.07
CA THR A 67 23.45 -2.00 23.11
C THR A 67 22.62 -1.25 22.09
N TYR A 68 22.82 -1.56 20.81
CA TYR A 68 21.94 -1.09 19.77
C TYR A 68 20.64 -1.88 19.75
N ILE A 69 19.53 -1.23 19.45
CA ILE A 69 18.22 -1.84 19.32
C ILE A 69 17.65 -1.45 17.97
N LEU A 70 17.30 -2.45 17.19
CA LEU A 70 16.70 -2.28 15.87
C LEU A 70 15.37 -3.02 15.83
N ASP A 71 14.29 -2.25 15.73
CA ASP A 71 12.94 -2.78 15.74
C ASP A 71 12.46 -3.04 14.29
N PHE A 72 12.09 -4.30 14.01
CA PHE A 72 11.31 -4.70 12.83
C PHE A 72 9.88 -5.09 13.26
N PRO A 73 9.06 -4.10 13.68
CA PRO A 73 7.72 -4.36 14.21
C PRO A 73 6.74 -4.90 13.17
N ASP A 74 6.95 -4.53 11.91
CA ASP A 74 6.20 -4.96 10.74
C ASP A 74 7.14 -5.81 9.88
N ILE A 75 7.05 -7.14 9.96
CA ILE A 75 7.88 -8.02 9.12
C ILE A 75 7.35 -7.91 7.69
N SER A 76 7.98 -7.03 6.91
CA SER A 76 7.77 -6.83 5.49
C SER A 76 8.82 -7.60 4.68
N VAL A 77 8.70 -7.57 3.36
CA VAL A 77 9.75 -8.02 2.41
C VAL A 77 11.15 -7.50 2.77
N ASN A 78 11.24 -6.33 3.41
CA ASN A 78 12.51 -5.75 3.84
C ASN A 78 13.20 -6.60 4.91
N ALA A 79 12.46 -7.14 5.88
CA ALA A 79 13.04 -8.01 6.90
C ALA A 79 13.52 -9.34 6.28
N PHE A 80 12.76 -9.93 5.36
CA PHE A 80 13.21 -11.10 4.61
C PHE A 80 14.49 -10.80 3.82
N ASN A 81 14.53 -9.69 3.07
CA ASN A 81 15.72 -9.29 2.31
C ASN A 81 16.94 -9.03 3.21
N ILE A 82 16.73 -8.51 4.41
CA ILE A 82 17.76 -8.34 5.42
C ILE A 82 18.28 -9.69 5.91
N LEU A 83 17.40 -10.65 6.20
CA LEU A 83 17.78 -12.01 6.61
C LEU A 83 18.54 -12.74 5.49
N ILE A 84 18.13 -12.57 4.24
CA ILE A 84 18.85 -13.11 3.08
C ILE A 84 20.26 -12.52 3.00
N ARG A 85 20.39 -11.18 3.05
CA ARG A 85 21.71 -10.51 3.03
C ARG A 85 22.59 -10.96 4.20
N TYR A 86 22.01 -11.09 5.39
CA TYR A 86 22.69 -11.63 6.54
C TYR A 86 23.20 -13.05 6.30
N ALA A 87 22.37 -13.92 5.71
CA ALA A 87 22.75 -15.29 5.48
C ALA A 87 23.79 -15.44 4.36
N TYR A 88 23.77 -14.60 3.32
CA TYR A 88 24.89 -14.49 2.38
C TYR A 88 26.19 -14.03 3.07
N ALA A 89 26.08 -13.09 4.02
CA ALA A 89 27.24 -12.61 4.78
C ALA A 89 27.88 -13.72 5.64
N GLN A 90 27.08 -14.61 6.20
CA GLN A 90 27.56 -15.72 7.04
C GLN A 90 28.16 -16.88 6.24
N ASN A 91 27.76 -17.04 4.97
CA ASN A 91 28.13 -18.17 4.14
C ASN A 91 28.80 -17.67 2.84
N PRO A 92 30.06 -17.18 2.91
CA PRO A 92 30.76 -16.59 1.77
C PRO A 92 31.05 -17.58 0.63
N GLU A 93 30.92 -18.88 0.88
CA GLU A 93 31.00 -19.93 -0.14
C GLU A 93 29.77 -20.01 -1.04
N LEU A 94 28.66 -19.36 -0.67
CA LEU A 94 27.45 -19.36 -1.48
C LEU A 94 27.67 -18.60 -2.80
N PRO A 95 27.28 -19.17 -3.95
CA PRO A 95 27.36 -18.48 -5.23
C PRO A 95 26.50 -17.21 -5.26
N GLU A 96 26.99 -16.16 -5.91
CA GLU A 96 26.25 -14.89 -6.05
C GLU A 96 24.92 -15.05 -6.79
N LYS A 97 24.89 -15.86 -7.86
CA LYS A 97 23.69 -16.13 -8.65
C LYS A 97 22.92 -17.33 -8.09
N ILE A 98 21.68 -17.10 -7.65
CA ILE A 98 20.75 -18.13 -7.17
C ILE A 98 20.52 -19.24 -8.21
N SER A 99 20.56 -18.91 -9.51
CA SER A 99 20.43 -19.88 -10.59
C SER A 99 21.48 -21.01 -10.56
N ASN A 100 22.58 -20.80 -9.85
CA ASN A 100 23.68 -21.77 -9.73
C ASN A 100 23.55 -22.63 -8.46
N TRP A 101 22.50 -22.45 -7.67
CA TRP A 101 22.35 -23.11 -6.38
C TRP A 101 21.78 -24.52 -6.55
N THR A 102 22.34 -25.45 -5.80
CA THR A 102 21.79 -26.79 -5.58
C THR A 102 21.03 -26.82 -4.25
N ALA A 103 20.42 -27.97 -3.94
CA ALA A 103 19.76 -28.19 -2.65
C ALA A 103 20.70 -27.95 -1.44
N ASN A 104 22.02 -28.14 -1.62
CA ASN A 104 23.00 -27.91 -0.56
C ASN A 104 23.09 -26.41 -0.18
N GLU A 105 23.21 -25.52 -1.16
CA GLU A 105 23.30 -24.07 -0.94
C GLU A 105 22.01 -23.53 -0.30
N PHE A 106 20.85 -24.02 -0.76
CA PHE A 106 19.56 -23.71 -0.12
C PHE A 106 19.50 -24.19 1.34
N ASN A 107 20.05 -25.36 1.66
CA ASN A 107 20.11 -25.87 3.02
C ASN A 107 21.05 -25.06 3.93
N ILE A 108 22.17 -24.57 3.40
CA ILE A 108 23.10 -23.68 4.12
C ILE A 108 22.38 -22.38 4.48
N LEU A 109 21.71 -21.74 3.52
CA LEU A 109 20.97 -20.51 3.81
C LEU A 109 19.81 -20.77 4.78
N LYS A 110 19.05 -21.85 4.56
CA LYS A 110 17.94 -22.24 5.43
C LYS A 110 18.40 -22.38 6.87
N LYS A 111 19.47 -23.13 7.15
CA LYS A 111 20.01 -23.30 8.51
C LYS A 111 20.31 -21.97 9.19
N THR A 112 20.74 -20.95 8.44
CA THR A 112 21.09 -19.63 8.97
C THR A 112 19.85 -18.81 9.36
N ILE A 113 18.72 -19.00 8.68
CA ILE A 113 17.51 -18.19 8.89
C ILE A 113 16.30 -18.98 9.42
N ASP A 114 16.46 -20.28 9.68
CA ASP A 114 15.35 -21.21 10.00
C ASP A 114 14.56 -20.74 11.23
N GLU A 115 15.25 -20.22 12.24
CA GLU A 115 14.61 -19.68 13.45
C GLU A 115 13.75 -18.45 13.18
N PHE A 116 14.03 -17.71 12.09
CA PHE A 116 13.28 -16.52 11.70
C PHE A 116 12.09 -16.86 10.81
N ILE A 117 12.18 -17.92 9.98
CA ILE A 117 11.16 -18.28 8.98
C ILE A 117 9.74 -18.36 9.58
N PRO A 118 9.49 -19.05 10.71
CA PRO A 118 8.15 -19.14 11.32
C PRO A 118 7.58 -17.80 11.76
N HIS A 119 8.42 -16.78 11.91
CA HIS A 119 8.02 -15.44 12.32
C HIS A 119 7.69 -14.55 11.12
N ILE A 120 8.01 -14.95 9.89
CA ILE A 120 7.75 -14.18 8.68
C ILE A 120 6.27 -14.29 8.29
N ARG A 121 5.59 -13.15 8.19
CA ARG A 121 4.18 -13.09 7.77
C ARG A 121 4.03 -13.15 6.25
N PHE A 122 4.37 -14.28 5.64
CA PHE A 122 4.37 -14.44 4.19
C PHE A 122 3.05 -14.07 3.48
N TYR A 123 1.89 -14.28 4.14
CA TYR A 123 0.57 -13.90 3.61
C TYR A 123 0.29 -12.38 3.62
N GLU A 124 1.12 -11.59 4.30
CA GLU A 124 1.04 -10.13 4.30
C GLU A 124 1.96 -9.46 3.27
N ILE A 125 2.85 -10.24 2.65
CA ILE A 125 3.77 -9.73 1.63
C ILE A 125 2.95 -9.44 0.37
N PRO A 126 3.08 -8.25 -0.26
CA PRO A 126 2.48 -7.98 -1.57
C PRO A 126 2.86 -9.04 -2.62
N SER A 127 1.98 -9.36 -3.57
CA SER A 127 2.21 -10.47 -4.51
C SER A 127 3.41 -10.25 -5.43
N ASP A 128 3.67 -9.00 -5.83
CA ASP A 128 4.89 -8.57 -6.53
C ASP A 128 6.14 -8.79 -5.67
N ASP A 129 6.11 -8.35 -4.42
CA ASP A 129 7.20 -8.58 -3.47
C ASP A 129 7.44 -10.07 -3.22
N PHE A 130 6.38 -10.88 -3.12
CA PHE A 130 6.47 -12.33 -3.00
C PHE A 130 7.14 -12.93 -4.22
N CYS A 131 6.72 -12.54 -5.42
CA CYS A 131 7.26 -13.02 -6.69
C CYS A 131 8.76 -12.72 -6.83
N PHE A 132 9.18 -11.48 -6.55
CA PHE A 132 10.57 -11.06 -6.79
C PHE A 132 11.52 -11.38 -5.64
N ASN A 133 11.04 -11.42 -4.39
CA ASN A 133 11.92 -11.51 -3.23
C ASN A 133 11.80 -12.85 -2.48
N ILE A 134 10.63 -13.52 -2.50
CA ILE A 134 10.41 -14.76 -1.73
C ILE A 134 10.52 -15.99 -2.62
N MET A 135 9.84 -15.96 -3.76
CA MET A 135 9.75 -17.08 -4.70
C MET A 135 11.11 -17.64 -5.14
N PRO A 136 12.16 -16.83 -5.40
CA PRO A 136 13.48 -17.35 -5.76
C PRO A 136 14.13 -18.24 -4.68
N TYR A 137 13.71 -18.07 -3.42
CA TYR A 137 14.22 -18.80 -2.26
C TYR A 137 13.24 -19.87 -1.76
N GLY A 138 12.22 -20.21 -2.56
CA GLY A 138 11.14 -21.13 -2.18
C GLY A 138 11.61 -22.47 -1.62
N SER A 139 12.76 -22.99 -2.10
CA SER A 139 13.37 -24.25 -1.63
C SER A 139 13.74 -24.26 -0.14
N MET A 140 13.86 -23.09 0.51
CA MET A 140 14.12 -22.99 1.96
C MET A 140 12.84 -23.15 2.79
N ILE A 141 11.71 -22.82 2.18
CA ILE A 141 10.39 -22.89 2.80
C ILE A 141 9.91 -24.34 2.66
N CYS A 142 9.28 -24.89 3.71
CA CYS A 142 8.73 -26.24 3.59
C CYS A 142 7.71 -26.32 2.45
N ASN A 143 7.74 -27.41 1.68
CA ASN A 143 7.00 -27.52 0.43
C ASN A 143 5.49 -27.25 0.62
N ASP A 144 4.89 -27.74 1.70
CA ASP A 144 3.46 -27.53 1.92
C ASP A 144 3.10 -26.05 2.17
N LEU A 145 3.93 -25.32 2.94
CA LEU A 145 3.78 -23.89 3.14
C LEU A 145 4.02 -23.13 1.84
N TYR A 146 5.07 -23.48 1.08
CA TYR A 146 5.38 -22.82 -0.19
C TYR A 146 4.25 -22.99 -1.22
N GLN A 147 3.66 -24.18 -1.31
CA GLN A 147 2.51 -24.46 -2.17
C GLN A 147 1.28 -23.64 -1.75
N ASP A 148 1.02 -23.53 -0.44
CA ASP A 148 -0.09 -22.72 0.07
C ASP A 148 0.13 -21.21 -0.18
N LEU A 149 1.36 -20.72 0.00
CA LEU A 149 1.74 -19.34 -0.31
C LEU A 149 1.61 -19.02 -1.80
N SER A 150 2.09 -19.93 -2.66
CA SER A 150 1.97 -19.79 -4.11
C SER A 150 0.50 -19.67 -4.52
N ARG A 151 -0.38 -20.53 -3.99
CA ARG A 151 -1.82 -20.44 -4.27
C ARG A 151 -2.44 -19.17 -3.72
N TYR A 152 -2.07 -18.76 -2.50
CA TYR A 152 -2.56 -17.52 -1.92
C TYR A 152 -2.23 -16.29 -2.78
N HIS A 153 -1.02 -16.23 -3.34
CA HIS A 153 -0.58 -15.09 -4.16
C HIS A 153 -1.05 -15.15 -5.62
N LEU A 154 -1.45 -16.33 -6.11
CA LEU A 154 -1.91 -16.52 -7.49
C LEU A 154 -3.44 -16.59 -7.64
N VAL A 155 -4.16 -16.92 -6.56
CA VAL A 155 -5.61 -17.19 -6.60
C VAL A 155 -6.35 -16.28 -5.62
N SER A 156 -7.13 -15.35 -6.16
CA SER A 156 -7.76 -14.24 -5.41
C SER A 156 -8.65 -14.66 -4.22
N ASN A 157 -9.22 -15.87 -4.26
CA ASN A 157 -10.13 -16.39 -3.22
C ASN A 157 -9.52 -17.51 -2.36
N TRP A 158 -8.22 -17.81 -2.51
CA TRP A 158 -7.57 -18.85 -1.72
C TRP A 158 -7.48 -18.48 -0.24
N GLN A 159 -7.83 -19.41 0.64
CA GLN A 159 -7.72 -19.24 2.08
C GLN A 159 -6.45 -19.92 2.61
N PRO A 160 -5.56 -19.20 3.33
CA PRO A 160 -4.36 -19.76 3.95
C PRO A 160 -4.65 -20.98 4.82
N LYS A 161 -3.86 -22.04 4.66
CA LYS A 161 -3.99 -23.30 5.42
C LYS A 161 -2.97 -23.44 6.56
N PHE A 162 -1.86 -22.73 6.50
CA PHE A 162 -0.81 -22.75 7.52
C PHE A 162 -0.97 -21.60 8.52
N ASN A 163 -0.25 -21.69 9.64
CA ASN A 163 -0.20 -20.70 10.72
C ASN A 163 -0.30 -19.27 10.18
N SER A 164 -1.54 -18.76 10.16
CA SER A 164 -1.83 -17.39 9.82
C SER A 164 -1.51 -16.59 11.07
N LEU A 165 -0.22 -16.26 11.24
CA LEU A 165 0.18 -15.26 12.23
C LEU A 165 -0.81 -14.11 12.10
N LYS A 166 -1.58 -13.86 13.17
CA LYS A 166 -2.67 -12.88 13.14
C LYS A 166 -2.10 -11.56 12.61
N SER A 167 -2.81 -10.93 11.68
CA SER A 167 -2.36 -9.67 11.13
C SER A 167 -2.27 -8.63 12.23
N ARG A 168 -1.11 -7.95 12.35
CA ARG A 168 -0.90 -6.89 13.37
C ARG A 168 -0.82 -5.50 12.75
N ARG A 169 -1.11 -5.38 11.45
CA ARG A 169 -1.55 -4.07 10.96
C ARG A 169 -2.87 -3.84 11.68
N ILE A 170 -2.98 -2.71 12.39
CA ILE A 170 -4.15 -2.31 13.16
C ILE A 170 -5.38 -2.80 12.40
N ASN A 171 -6.23 -3.59 13.05
CA ASN A 171 -7.61 -3.75 12.63
C ASN A 171 -8.21 -2.33 12.70
N LEU A 172 -7.89 -1.51 11.70
CA LEU A 172 -8.79 -0.46 11.29
C LEU A 172 -9.94 -1.29 10.76
N ASN A 173 -10.90 -1.56 11.65
CA ASN A 173 -12.26 -1.84 11.26
C ASN A 173 -12.52 -0.89 10.08
N LEU A 174 -12.55 -1.45 8.86
CA LEU A 174 -12.74 -0.68 7.63
C LEU A 174 -14.04 0.14 7.68
N SER A 175 -14.91 -0.18 8.64
CA SER A 175 -16.12 0.53 9.00
C SER A 175 -15.91 1.91 9.64
N ASN A 176 -14.71 2.29 10.07
CA ASN A 176 -14.50 3.56 10.79
C ASN A 176 -13.34 4.41 10.22
N ILE A 177 -13.17 4.55 8.90
CA ILE A 177 -12.42 5.71 8.40
C ILE A 177 -13.21 6.96 8.82
N PRO A 178 -12.67 7.82 9.73
CA PRO A 178 -13.36 9.05 10.07
C PRO A 178 -13.31 9.95 8.84
N ILE A 179 -14.46 10.14 8.19
CA ILE A 179 -14.64 11.02 7.04
C ILE A 179 -15.71 12.05 7.38
N ASP A 180 -15.42 13.32 7.12
CA ASP A 180 -16.42 14.40 7.16
C ASP A 180 -17.24 14.38 5.88
N SER A 181 -18.10 13.38 5.74
CA SER A 181 -19.02 13.23 4.61
C SER A 181 -20.46 13.08 5.09
N LYS A 182 -21.37 13.75 4.40
CA LYS A 182 -22.83 13.52 4.53
C LYS A 182 -23.36 12.52 3.51
N LEU A 183 -22.55 12.18 2.50
CA LEU A 183 -22.97 11.38 1.35
C LEU A 183 -22.50 9.93 1.44
N ILE A 184 -21.30 9.70 1.96
CA ILE A 184 -20.72 8.36 2.08
C ILE A 184 -20.28 8.05 3.50
N ASN A 185 -20.28 6.77 3.85
CA ASN A 185 -19.75 6.29 5.13
C ASN A 185 -18.28 5.86 5.03
N GLY A 186 -17.69 5.46 6.16
CA GLY A 186 -16.30 5.00 6.22
C GLY A 186 -16.00 3.77 5.35
N GLU A 187 -16.97 2.86 5.18
CA GLU A 187 -16.81 1.66 4.34
C GLU A 187 -16.73 2.02 2.86
N GLN A 188 -17.60 2.90 2.39
CA GLN A 188 -17.58 3.42 1.02
C GLN A 188 -16.30 4.22 0.75
N ALA A 189 -15.86 5.04 1.70
CA ALA A 189 -14.58 5.75 1.60
C ALA A 189 -13.39 4.78 1.54
N ALA A 190 -13.43 3.69 2.30
CA ALA A 190 -12.41 2.65 2.27
C ALA A 190 -12.40 1.91 0.93
N LEU A 191 -13.57 1.65 0.34
CA LEU A 191 -13.68 1.04 -0.98
C LEU A 191 -13.10 1.95 -2.06
N ILE A 192 -13.46 3.23 -2.07
CA ILE A 192 -12.88 4.23 -2.98
C ILE A 192 -11.36 4.30 -2.81
N SER A 193 -10.88 4.29 -1.56
CA SER A 193 -9.44 4.25 -1.28
C SER A 193 -8.75 3.04 -1.89
N SER A 194 -9.39 1.87 -1.83
CA SER A 194 -8.87 0.66 -2.46
C SER A 194 -8.75 0.82 -3.97
N TRP A 195 -9.72 1.49 -4.61
CA TRP A 195 -9.68 1.76 -6.05
C TRP A 195 -8.55 2.73 -6.43
N ILE A 196 -8.28 3.75 -5.61
CA ILE A 196 -7.12 4.63 -5.80
C ILE A 196 -5.81 3.83 -5.76
N GLN A 197 -5.75 2.77 -4.95
CA GLN A 197 -4.59 1.88 -4.83
C GLN A 197 -4.53 0.78 -5.91
N GLY A 198 -5.45 0.77 -6.87
CA GLY A 198 -5.47 -0.19 -7.98
C GLY A 198 -6.33 -1.43 -7.74
N ASN A 199 -7.23 -1.44 -6.75
CA ASN A 199 -8.29 -2.43 -6.67
C ASN A 199 -9.27 -2.26 -7.84
N ASN A 200 -9.67 -3.34 -8.50
CA ASN A 200 -10.66 -3.32 -9.57
C ASN A 200 -11.96 -4.07 -9.20
N GLU A 201 -12.08 -4.52 -7.96
CA GLU A 201 -13.25 -5.24 -7.47
C GLU A 201 -14.23 -4.29 -6.75
N SER A 202 -15.51 -4.70 -6.67
CA SER A 202 -16.56 -4.01 -5.92
C SER A 202 -16.49 -4.24 -4.40
N LYS A 203 -15.46 -4.98 -3.94
CA LYS A 203 -15.23 -5.30 -2.53
C LYS A 203 -13.77 -5.02 -2.17
N ILE A 204 -13.54 -4.75 -0.90
CA ILE A 204 -12.18 -4.50 -0.39
C ILE A 204 -11.50 -5.84 -0.14
N SER A 205 -10.51 -6.17 -0.96
CA SER A 205 -9.67 -7.33 -0.69
C SER A 205 -8.68 -7.02 0.44
N LYS A 206 -8.19 -8.07 1.13
CA LYS A 206 -7.19 -7.92 2.22
C LYS A 206 -5.95 -7.14 1.77
N LYS A 207 -5.59 -7.20 0.47
CA LYS A 207 -4.47 -6.46 -0.14
C LYS A 207 -4.61 -4.94 0.02
N TYR A 208 -5.82 -4.41 -0.13
CA TYR A 208 -6.09 -2.96 -0.13
C TYR A 208 -6.74 -2.48 1.17
N SER A 209 -6.85 -3.35 2.17
CA SER A 209 -7.53 -3.06 3.44
C SER A 209 -6.85 -2.00 4.32
N LYS A 210 -5.72 -1.45 3.86
CA LYS A 210 -4.78 -0.67 4.69
C LYS A 210 -4.40 0.63 4.01
N ALA A 211 -5.41 1.32 3.47
CA ALA A 211 -5.22 2.61 2.83
C ALA A 211 -4.77 3.66 3.85
N ASN A 212 -3.60 4.25 3.60
CA ASN A 212 -3.11 5.43 4.32
C ASN A 212 -3.60 6.71 3.65
N LEU A 213 -4.84 6.71 3.16
CA LEU A 213 -5.43 7.86 2.49
C LEU A 213 -6.32 8.61 3.47
N GLU A 214 -6.18 9.93 3.46
CA GLU A 214 -6.99 10.85 4.23
C GLU A 214 -7.82 11.70 3.28
N PHE A 215 -9.13 11.75 3.56
CA PHE A 215 -10.11 12.53 2.81
C PHE A 215 -10.30 13.84 3.55
N GLN A 216 -9.76 14.92 3.00
CA GLN A 216 -9.97 16.26 3.54
C GLN A 216 -11.02 16.98 2.70
N LEU A 217 -12.16 17.31 3.32
CA LEU A 217 -13.26 17.98 2.64
C LEU A 217 -12.83 19.38 2.15
N LEU A 218 -12.89 19.58 0.83
CA LEU A 218 -12.62 20.87 0.17
C LEU A 218 -13.92 21.65 -0.03
N ALA A 219 -14.92 21.04 -0.65
CA ALA A 219 -16.17 21.69 -0.99
C ALA A 219 -17.38 20.82 -0.63
N ARG A 220 -18.45 21.45 -0.16
CA ARG A 220 -19.77 20.85 0.03
C ARG A 220 -20.82 21.81 -0.50
N GLY A 221 -21.71 21.34 -1.38
CA GLY A 221 -22.70 22.20 -2.04
C GLY A 221 -23.57 23.00 -1.08
N SER A 222 -24.09 22.36 -0.02
CA SER A 222 -24.90 23.07 1.00
C SER A 222 -24.13 24.14 1.77
N ARG A 223 -22.79 24.07 1.81
CA ARG A 223 -21.92 24.99 2.57
C ARG A 223 -21.33 26.09 1.68
N ASP A 224 -20.84 25.69 0.51
CA ASP A 224 -19.98 26.53 -0.34
C ASP A 224 -20.66 26.96 -1.65
N GLY A 225 -21.82 26.38 -1.97
CA GLY A 225 -22.62 26.70 -3.16
C GLY A 225 -22.41 25.75 -4.34
N PHE A 226 -23.37 25.74 -5.26
CA PHE A 226 -23.50 24.77 -6.36
C PHE A 226 -23.06 25.32 -7.72
N THR A 227 -21.93 26.04 -7.80
CA THR A 227 -21.48 26.70 -9.03
C THR A 227 -20.05 26.33 -9.38
N GLY A 228 -19.68 26.48 -10.66
CA GLY A 228 -18.27 26.34 -11.07
C GLY A 228 -17.34 27.31 -10.33
N ALA A 229 -17.81 28.55 -10.08
CA ALA A 229 -17.03 29.54 -9.35
C ALA A 229 -16.72 29.11 -7.90
N SER A 230 -17.69 28.54 -7.18
CA SER A 230 -17.45 28.00 -5.83
C SER A 230 -16.55 26.78 -5.87
N PHE A 231 -16.73 25.89 -6.84
CA PHE A 231 -15.86 24.73 -7.04
C PHE A 231 -14.39 25.12 -7.24
N HIS A 232 -14.09 25.97 -8.24
CA HIS A 232 -12.72 26.35 -8.57
C HIS A 232 -12.03 27.11 -7.43
N LYS A 233 -12.78 27.97 -6.72
CA LYS A 233 -12.26 28.66 -5.53
C LYS A 233 -11.74 27.69 -4.46
N MET A 234 -12.39 26.53 -4.30
CA MET A 234 -12.07 25.58 -3.23
C MET A 234 -11.11 24.47 -3.69
N CYS A 235 -11.19 24.05 -4.97
CA CYS A 235 -10.60 22.80 -5.45
C CYS A 235 -9.41 22.97 -6.40
N ASP A 236 -9.20 24.15 -6.99
CA ASP A 236 -8.07 24.35 -7.89
C ASP A 236 -6.73 24.22 -7.16
N ASN A 237 -5.76 23.58 -7.82
CA ASN A 237 -4.40 23.37 -7.31
C ASN A 237 -4.33 22.61 -5.97
N LYS A 238 -5.32 21.76 -5.66
CA LYS A 238 -5.35 20.94 -4.42
C LYS A 238 -4.77 19.53 -4.57
N GLY A 239 -4.23 19.19 -5.74
CA GLY A 239 -3.76 17.85 -6.05
C GLY A 239 -4.90 16.88 -6.36
N PRO A 240 -4.71 15.57 -6.10
CA PRO A 240 -5.72 14.56 -6.34
C PRO A 240 -7.00 14.81 -5.56
N THR A 241 -8.15 14.65 -6.23
CA THR A 241 -9.47 14.88 -5.63
C THR A 241 -10.46 13.77 -5.93
N ILE A 242 -11.37 13.52 -5.00
CA ILE A 242 -12.57 12.71 -5.20
C ILE A 242 -13.79 13.62 -5.19
N THR A 243 -14.63 13.52 -6.21
CA THR A 243 -15.94 14.17 -6.28
C THR A 243 -17.03 13.13 -5.99
N ILE A 244 -17.93 13.43 -5.05
CA ILE A 244 -19.12 12.64 -4.68
C ILE A 244 -20.37 13.46 -4.98
N ILE A 245 -21.36 12.86 -5.64
CA ILE A 245 -22.57 13.53 -6.11
C ILE A 245 -23.77 12.67 -5.73
N LYS A 246 -24.72 13.26 -5.00
CA LYS A 246 -26.03 12.65 -4.76
C LYS A 246 -27.03 13.26 -5.73
N LEU A 247 -27.70 12.42 -6.52
CA LEU A 247 -28.72 12.87 -7.46
C LEU A 247 -30.06 13.12 -6.75
N LYS A 248 -30.79 14.16 -7.17
CA LYS A 248 -32.10 14.50 -6.60
C LYS A 248 -33.15 13.49 -7.05
N GLY A 249 -33.87 12.92 -6.08
CA GLY A 249 -34.95 11.97 -6.35
C GLY A 249 -34.48 10.54 -6.64
N GLU A 250 -33.18 10.26 -6.53
CA GLU A 250 -32.60 8.95 -6.75
C GLU A 250 -31.71 8.54 -5.57
N PRO A 251 -31.63 7.24 -5.22
CA PRO A 251 -30.71 6.76 -4.19
C PRO A 251 -29.25 6.74 -4.66
N SER A 252 -29.03 6.79 -5.98
CA SER A 252 -27.73 6.66 -6.62
C SER A 252 -26.76 7.78 -6.24
N ILE A 253 -25.57 7.39 -5.80
CA ILE A 253 -24.42 8.27 -5.64
C ILE A 253 -23.47 8.04 -6.81
N LEU A 254 -23.15 9.10 -7.54
CA LEU A 254 -22.15 9.08 -8.60
C LEU A 254 -20.89 9.80 -8.15
N GLY A 255 -19.77 9.50 -8.76
CA GLY A 255 -18.54 10.21 -8.44
C GLY A 255 -17.40 9.94 -9.40
N GLY A 256 -16.29 10.62 -9.15
CA GLY A 256 -15.08 10.45 -9.93
C GLY A 256 -13.83 10.86 -9.17
N TYR A 257 -12.72 10.20 -9.50
CA TYR A 257 -11.39 10.48 -8.99
C TYR A 257 -10.57 11.19 -10.06
N ASN A 258 -10.07 12.38 -9.71
CA ASN A 258 -9.11 13.10 -10.53
C ASN A 258 -7.73 13.02 -9.85
N PRO A 259 -6.74 12.31 -10.43
CA PRO A 259 -5.39 12.22 -9.87
C PRO A 259 -4.52 13.46 -10.09
N ILE A 260 -4.97 14.42 -10.90
CA ILE A 260 -4.24 15.65 -11.23
C ILE A 260 -4.96 16.90 -10.67
N ASN A 261 -4.38 18.09 -10.89
CA ASN A 261 -4.98 19.34 -10.46
C ASN A 261 -6.19 19.74 -11.32
N TRP A 262 -7.16 20.39 -10.68
CA TRP A 262 -8.09 21.28 -11.37
C TRP A 262 -7.45 22.66 -11.55
N GLU A 263 -7.62 23.25 -12.73
CA GLU A 263 -6.93 24.48 -13.14
C GLU A 263 -7.83 25.31 -14.07
N ILE A 264 -8.55 26.30 -13.52
CA ILE A 264 -9.46 27.16 -14.29
C ILE A 264 -8.77 27.93 -15.43
N ASN A 265 -7.48 28.25 -15.27
CA ASN A 265 -6.65 28.91 -16.28
C ASN A 265 -6.37 28.02 -17.51
N LYS A 266 -6.52 26.71 -17.38
CA LYS A 266 -6.40 25.74 -18.48
C LYS A 266 -7.74 25.43 -19.16
N HIS A 267 -8.75 26.26 -18.94
CA HIS A 267 -10.08 26.07 -19.52
C HIS A 267 -10.04 25.76 -21.02
N GLY A 268 -10.73 24.70 -21.44
CA GLY A 268 -10.80 24.23 -22.82
C GLY A 268 -9.82 23.11 -23.14
N ASN A 269 -8.89 22.80 -22.23
CA ASN A 269 -7.91 21.73 -22.42
C ASN A 269 -8.40 20.40 -21.87
N TYR A 270 -8.05 19.34 -22.59
CA TYR A 270 -8.06 17.98 -22.06
C TYR A 270 -6.73 17.67 -21.39
N GLU A 271 -6.81 16.95 -20.28
CA GLU A 271 -5.66 16.53 -19.50
C GLU A 271 -5.57 15.01 -19.46
N LYS A 272 -4.34 14.54 -19.60
CA LYS A 272 -4.04 13.12 -19.73
C LYS A 272 -3.87 12.46 -18.37
N THR A 273 -4.53 11.32 -18.16
CA THR A 273 -4.23 10.43 -17.03
C THR A 273 -4.75 9.01 -17.25
N SER A 274 -4.02 8.01 -16.74
CA SER A 274 -4.42 6.60 -16.69
C SER A 274 -5.12 6.21 -15.39
N ASP A 275 -5.04 7.05 -14.35
CA ASP A 275 -5.43 6.66 -13.00
C ASP A 275 -6.81 7.19 -12.61
N SER A 276 -7.43 8.01 -13.48
CA SER A 276 -8.79 8.52 -13.30
C SER A 276 -9.82 7.39 -13.38
N PHE A 277 -10.87 7.52 -12.60
CA PHE A 277 -12.02 6.62 -12.64
C PHE A 277 -13.30 7.35 -12.26
N ILE A 278 -14.43 6.86 -12.76
CA ILE A 278 -15.77 7.25 -12.33
C ILE A 278 -16.48 6.06 -11.71
N PHE A 279 -17.46 6.29 -10.86
CA PHE A 279 -18.15 5.21 -10.16
C PHE A 279 -19.60 5.53 -9.84
N SER A 280 -20.35 4.47 -9.54
CA SER A 280 -21.68 4.52 -8.95
C SER A 280 -21.71 3.65 -7.69
N LEU A 281 -22.27 4.20 -6.61
CA LEU A 281 -22.55 3.51 -5.34
C LEU A 281 -24.08 3.32 -5.18
N ASP A 282 -24.74 2.82 -6.22
CA ASP A 282 -26.14 2.38 -6.17
C ASP A 282 -26.23 0.92 -5.63
N LYS A 283 -27.37 0.25 -5.81
CA LYS A 283 -27.57 -1.18 -5.49
C LYS A 283 -26.47 -2.07 -6.06
N GLU A 284 -26.03 -1.77 -7.27
CA GLU A 284 -24.87 -2.42 -7.89
C GLU A 284 -23.70 -1.45 -7.97
N ILE A 285 -22.71 -1.67 -7.10
CA ILE A 285 -21.49 -0.88 -7.07
C ILE A 285 -20.73 -1.10 -8.38
N THR A 286 -20.50 0.00 -9.10
CA THR A 286 -19.81 -0.02 -10.39
C THR A 286 -18.60 0.91 -10.34
N LEU A 287 -17.42 0.36 -10.64
CA LEU A 287 -16.20 1.10 -10.92
C LEU A 287 -15.99 1.14 -12.43
N SER A 288 -15.69 2.31 -12.97
CA SER A 288 -15.41 2.50 -14.39
C SER A 288 -14.06 3.20 -14.55
N ARG A 289 -13.09 2.51 -15.15
CA ARG A 289 -11.72 3.01 -15.37
C ARG A 289 -11.65 3.72 -16.70
N VAL A 290 -10.81 4.75 -16.77
CA VAL A 290 -10.55 5.43 -18.04
C VAL A 290 -9.89 4.48 -19.04
N GLN A 291 -10.31 4.52 -20.30
CA GLN A 291 -9.71 3.76 -21.40
C GLN A 291 -8.96 4.67 -22.38
N ASN A 292 -9.53 5.84 -22.68
CA ASN A 292 -8.85 6.86 -23.46
C ASN A 292 -8.20 7.90 -22.53
N TYR A 293 -6.91 7.71 -22.28
CA TYR A 293 -6.16 8.49 -21.29
C TYR A 293 -5.98 9.95 -21.69
N ASP A 294 -5.91 10.27 -22.98
CA ASP A 294 -5.55 11.62 -23.46
C ASP A 294 -6.65 12.66 -23.19
N ASN A 295 -7.89 12.20 -22.98
CA ASN A 295 -9.07 13.06 -22.75
C ASN A 295 -9.77 12.78 -21.41
N ALA A 296 -9.05 12.23 -20.44
CA ALA A 296 -9.60 11.71 -19.19
C ALA A 296 -10.31 12.80 -18.36
N ILE A 297 -9.72 13.99 -18.29
CA ILE A 297 -10.18 15.13 -17.49
C ILE A 297 -10.27 16.35 -18.41
N PHE A 298 -11.38 17.08 -18.35
CA PHE A 298 -11.55 18.32 -19.11
C PHE A 298 -11.51 19.52 -18.16
N GLN A 299 -10.58 20.45 -18.39
CA GLN A 299 -10.51 21.68 -17.62
C GLN A 299 -11.62 22.62 -18.10
N ASN A 300 -12.65 22.79 -17.28
CA ASN A 300 -13.78 23.67 -17.57
C ASN A 300 -13.79 24.87 -16.62
N LYS A 301 -14.58 25.91 -16.92
CA LYS A 301 -14.99 26.97 -15.97
C LYS A 301 -16.22 26.57 -15.12
N ASN A 302 -16.78 25.40 -15.43
CA ASN A 302 -17.92 24.80 -14.74
C ASN A 302 -17.43 24.06 -13.49
N GLY A 303 -18.03 22.92 -13.13
CA GLY A 303 -17.55 22.06 -12.06
C GLY A 303 -16.60 20.97 -12.56
N PRO A 304 -16.40 19.93 -11.73
CA PRO A 304 -15.68 18.72 -12.12
C PRO A 304 -16.17 18.16 -13.45
N ASN A 305 -15.24 17.80 -14.32
CA ASN A 305 -15.54 17.21 -15.62
C ASN A 305 -14.58 16.05 -15.93
N PHE A 306 -15.13 14.84 -15.79
CA PHE A 306 -14.47 13.57 -16.10
C PHE A 306 -14.78 13.10 -17.53
N ASN A 307 -15.13 14.02 -18.43
CA ASN A 307 -15.65 13.78 -19.79
C ASN A 307 -17.02 13.06 -19.83
N ASP A 308 -17.14 11.89 -19.21
CA ASP A 308 -18.36 11.08 -19.15
C ASP A 308 -19.33 11.57 -18.06
N LEU A 309 -18.82 12.17 -16.98
CA LEU A 309 -19.58 12.70 -15.85
C LEU A 309 -19.16 14.15 -15.58
N THR A 310 -20.12 15.08 -15.63
CA THR A 310 -19.84 16.52 -15.53
C THR A 310 -20.82 17.24 -14.62
N LEU A 311 -20.32 18.12 -13.75
CA LEU A 311 -21.10 19.15 -13.06
C LEU A 311 -21.00 20.47 -13.83
N ARG A 312 -22.14 21.09 -14.16
CA ARG A 312 -22.21 22.26 -15.05
C ARG A 312 -23.26 23.28 -14.65
N GLY A 313 -23.05 24.54 -15.05
CA GLY A 313 -23.95 25.63 -14.71
C GLY A 313 -24.15 25.73 -13.20
N THR A 314 -25.41 25.67 -12.78
CA THR A 314 -25.79 25.52 -11.36
C THR A 314 -26.11 24.05 -11.09
N PHE A 315 -25.28 23.39 -10.29
CA PHE A 315 -25.28 21.93 -10.14
C PHE A 315 -26.58 21.36 -9.56
N ASN A 316 -27.30 22.15 -8.75
CA ASN A 316 -28.60 21.79 -8.17
C ASN A 316 -29.81 22.30 -8.99
N SER A 317 -29.62 22.55 -10.28
CA SER A 317 -30.69 22.88 -11.24
C SER A 317 -30.86 21.77 -12.30
N THR A 318 -31.90 21.84 -13.14
CA THR A 318 -32.37 20.77 -14.06
C THR A 318 -31.30 20.17 -14.98
N ASN A 319 -30.22 20.91 -15.28
CA ASN A 319 -29.11 20.45 -16.13
C ASN A 319 -27.76 20.50 -15.41
N GLY A 320 -27.78 20.46 -14.08
CA GLY A 320 -26.63 20.68 -13.23
C GLY A 320 -25.61 19.55 -13.25
N VAL A 321 -26.05 18.34 -13.58
CA VAL A 321 -25.22 17.16 -13.78
C VAL A 321 -25.54 16.55 -15.14
N TYR A 322 -24.52 16.12 -15.88
CA TYR A 322 -24.69 15.37 -17.12
C TYR A 322 -23.87 14.08 -17.05
N TYR A 323 -24.47 12.99 -17.52
CA TYR A 323 -23.79 11.72 -17.70
C TYR A 323 -24.03 11.14 -19.09
N ALA A 324 -22.96 10.66 -19.71
CA ALA A 324 -23.00 9.75 -20.85
C ALA A 324 -21.67 8.99 -20.94
N LYS A 325 -21.72 7.68 -21.24
CA LYS A 325 -20.51 6.86 -21.40
C LYS A 325 -19.85 7.15 -22.74
N TYR A 326 -18.59 7.57 -22.72
CA TYR A 326 -17.75 7.75 -23.91
C TYR A 326 -16.39 7.09 -23.74
N ILE A 327 -15.63 7.45 -22.70
CA ILE A 327 -14.21 7.07 -22.57
C ILE A 327 -13.88 6.19 -21.36
N TYR A 328 -14.82 5.99 -20.44
CA TYR A 328 -14.67 5.04 -19.34
C TYR A 328 -15.30 3.69 -19.69
N ASP A 329 -14.75 2.59 -19.18
CA ASP A 329 -15.06 1.23 -19.64
C ASP A 329 -16.45 0.72 -19.26
N GLN A 330 -16.96 1.06 -18.09
CA GLN A 330 -18.28 0.64 -17.58
C GLN A 330 -19.32 1.77 -17.63
N LYS A 331 -20.59 1.39 -17.82
CA LYS A 331 -21.74 2.29 -17.67
C LYS A 331 -22.07 2.41 -16.19
N ILE A 332 -22.06 3.63 -15.64
CA ILE A 332 -22.36 3.88 -14.22
C ILE A 332 -23.77 4.42 -13.98
N HIS A 333 -24.45 4.92 -15.03
CA HIS A 333 -25.81 5.45 -14.93
C HIS A 333 -26.55 5.45 -16.28
N ALA A 334 -27.84 5.81 -16.30
CA ALA A 334 -28.54 6.13 -17.54
C ALA A 334 -28.03 7.46 -18.11
N LYS A 335 -27.89 7.55 -19.45
CA LYS A 335 -27.51 8.80 -20.12
C LYS A 335 -28.59 9.85 -19.87
N GLY A 336 -28.19 11.07 -19.49
CA GLY A 336 -29.14 12.15 -19.28
C GLY A 336 -28.59 13.34 -18.53
N TYR A 337 -29.51 14.26 -18.25
CA TYR A 337 -29.31 15.42 -17.39
C TYR A 337 -30.00 15.17 -16.05
N PHE A 338 -29.34 15.57 -14.98
CA PHE A 338 -29.77 15.35 -13.61
C PHE A 338 -29.51 16.60 -12.75
N ILE A 339 -30.05 16.56 -11.55
CA ILE A 339 -29.92 17.61 -10.54
C ILE A 339 -29.10 17.04 -9.39
N ALA A 340 -28.04 17.73 -8.96
CA ALA A 340 -27.36 17.38 -7.72
C ALA A 340 -28.21 17.83 -6.52
N ASP A 341 -28.64 16.89 -5.68
CA ASP A 341 -29.21 17.18 -4.37
C ASP A 341 -28.14 17.74 -3.43
N GLU A 342 -26.94 17.14 -3.50
CA GLU A 342 -25.75 17.56 -2.78
C GLU A 342 -24.50 17.07 -3.54
N TYR A 343 -23.37 17.75 -3.36
CA TYR A 343 -22.07 17.26 -3.80
C TYR A 343 -21.00 17.55 -2.75
N GLU A 344 -19.98 16.69 -2.71
CA GLU A 344 -18.80 16.87 -1.88
C GLU A 344 -17.53 16.63 -2.71
N VAL A 345 -16.48 17.41 -2.46
CA VAL A 345 -15.16 17.21 -3.06
C VAL A 345 -14.13 17.10 -1.95
N PHE A 346 -13.30 16.06 -2.01
CA PHE A 346 -12.25 15.80 -1.03
C PHE A 346 -10.88 15.84 -1.72
N SER A 347 -9.88 16.46 -1.09
CA SER A 347 -8.48 16.20 -1.43
C SER A 347 -8.05 14.87 -0.82
N ILE A 348 -7.19 14.16 -1.55
CA ILE A 348 -6.65 12.86 -1.13
C ILE A 348 -5.19 13.04 -0.70
N ILE A 349 -4.93 12.79 0.58
CA ILE A 349 -3.59 12.95 1.18
C ILE A 349 -3.08 11.59 1.64
N THR A 350 -1.86 11.24 1.25
CA THR A 350 -1.18 10.05 1.78
C THR A 350 -0.60 10.36 3.16
N ARG A 351 -1.11 9.73 4.21
CA ARG A 351 -0.56 9.86 5.57
C ARG A 351 0.86 9.29 5.61
N LYS A 352 1.86 10.16 5.83
CA LYS A 352 3.20 9.73 6.25
C LYS A 352 3.08 9.17 7.67
N LYS A 353 3.57 7.95 7.92
CA LYS A 353 3.63 7.37 9.27
C LYS A 353 4.33 8.39 10.20
N LYS A 354 3.60 8.95 11.17
CA LYS A 354 4.23 9.75 12.24
C LYS A 354 5.16 8.81 13.00
N ILE A 355 6.46 9.03 12.89
CA ILE A 355 7.43 8.46 13.82
C ILE A 355 7.17 9.15 15.14
N ILE A 356 6.50 8.46 16.07
CA ILE A 356 6.36 8.92 17.44
C ILE A 356 7.76 8.84 18.04
N LYS A 357 8.45 9.99 18.11
CA LYS A 357 9.56 10.14 19.06
C LYS A 357 8.91 10.18 20.44
N SER A 358 8.94 9.06 21.16
CA SER A 358 8.69 9.07 22.59
C SER A 358 9.79 9.90 23.25
N LEU A 359 9.38 10.89 24.05
CA LEU A 359 10.23 11.70 24.91
C LEU A 359 10.99 10.85 25.92
#